data_AF-A0A349NZ49-F1
#
_entry.id   AF-A0A349NZ49-F1
#
_cell.length_a   1.000
_cell.length_b   1.000
_cell.length_c   1.000
_cell.angle_alpha   90.00
_cell.angle_beta   90.00
_cell.angle_gamma   90.00
#
_symmetry.space_group_name_H-M   'P 1'
#
loop_
_entity.id
_entity.type
_entity.pdbx_description
1 polymer ?
#
loop_
_entity_poly.entity_id
_entity_poly.type
_entity_poly.pdbx_seq_one_letter_code
_entity_poly.pdbx_strand_id
1 'polypeptide(L)'
;MKLNILYSKDFEVERVVDTLKRIDWYKTNGYTVQLPEGLDVSDPSIVTREDIEIAVSKEYDEQNYIGSKKYIEDHWDDIGNELLKNIKNTSLATEEYYDIHITRYGVGGSYHLPNKIIINIQRMFEYGLLKTTAHESIHLAIQPLVEKYNVKHWVKERVVDLILEQLVPKVNSFQKMPIEIERTDEVFKEKYPNIDLILKSLGDSE
;
A
#
# COMPACT_ATOMS: atom_id res chain seq x y z
N MET A 1 -10.76 1.61 -13.57
CA MET A 1 -9.95 0.58 -12.89
C MET A 1 -10.94 -0.30 -12.19
N LYS A 2 -10.92 -1.59 -12.45
CA LYS A 2 -11.82 -2.56 -11.84
C LYS A 2 -11.08 -3.27 -10.71
N LEU A 3 -11.78 -3.51 -9.61
CA LEU A 3 -11.23 -4.21 -8.46
C LEU A 3 -11.81 -5.61 -8.37
N ASN A 4 -10.95 -6.57 -8.06
CA ASN A 4 -11.34 -7.90 -7.64
C ASN A 4 -10.96 -8.06 -6.16
N ILE A 5 -11.95 -8.02 -5.26
CA ILE A 5 -11.71 -8.01 -3.81
C ILE A 5 -11.74 -9.43 -3.26
N LEU A 6 -10.60 -9.83 -2.68
CA LEU A 6 -10.31 -11.20 -2.24
C LEU A 6 -9.96 -11.23 -0.75
N TYR A 7 -10.42 -12.27 -0.06
CA TYR A 7 -9.98 -12.63 1.28
C TYR A 7 -10.18 -14.12 1.49
N SER A 8 -9.34 -14.73 2.32
CA SER A 8 -9.50 -16.09 2.80
C SER A 8 -8.67 -16.30 4.05
N LYS A 9 -9.02 -17.33 4.82
CA LYS A 9 -8.22 -17.77 5.96
C LYS A 9 -6.80 -18.15 5.54
N ASP A 10 -6.65 -18.89 4.44
CA ASP A 10 -5.34 -19.27 3.91
C ASP A 10 -4.49 -18.05 3.55
N PHE A 11 -5.13 -17.00 3.00
CA PHE A 11 -4.44 -15.75 2.71
C PHE A 11 -3.97 -15.04 3.98
N GLU A 12 -4.75 -15.05 5.06
CA GLU A 12 -4.30 -14.49 6.35
C GLU A 12 -3.08 -15.22 6.90
N VAL A 13 -3.03 -16.55 6.79
CA VAL A 13 -1.87 -17.35 7.19
C VAL A 13 -0.63 -16.94 6.39
N GLU A 14 -0.74 -16.89 5.05
CA GLU A 14 0.36 -16.45 4.19
C GLU A 14 0.79 -15.02 4.51
N ARG A 15 -0.17 -14.13 4.79
CA ARG A 15 0.11 -12.74 5.13
C ARG A 15 0.95 -12.64 6.41
N VAL A 16 0.62 -13.41 7.44
CA VAL A 16 1.40 -13.44 8.69
C VAL A 16 2.79 -14.00 8.45
N VAL A 17 2.91 -15.11 7.69
CA VAL A 17 4.20 -15.70 7.32
C VAL A 17 5.10 -14.69 6.61
N ASP A 18 4.59 -14.00 5.59
CA ASP A 18 5.37 -13.01 4.84
C ASP A 18 5.71 -11.77 5.67
N THR A 19 4.82 -11.41 6.59
CA THR A 19 5.06 -10.31 7.52
C THR A 19 6.21 -10.62 8.47
N LEU A 20 6.26 -11.83 9.03
CA LEU A 20 7.33 -12.27 9.93
C LEU A 20 8.70 -12.31 9.23
N LYS A 21 8.75 -12.79 7.98
CA LYS A 21 10.00 -12.78 7.17
C LYS A 21 10.60 -11.38 7.01
N ARG A 22 9.77 -10.32 7.07
CA ARG A 22 10.17 -8.93 6.84
C ARG A 22 10.10 -8.06 8.10
N ILE A 23 9.90 -8.67 9.26
CA ILE A 23 9.59 -7.95 10.50
C ILE A 23 10.69 -6.95 10.90
N ASP A 24 11.95 -7.31 10.72
CA ASP A 24 13.07 -6.43 11.02
C ASP A 24 13.14 -5.24 10.07
N TRP A 25 12.89 -5.48 8.77
CA TRP A 25 12.82 -4.40 7.79
C TRP A 25 11.69 -3.41 8.14
N TYR A 26 10.53 -3.90 8.57
CA TYR A 26 9.42 -3.05 9.03
C TYR A 26 9.83 -2.23 10.25
N LYS A 27 10.43 -2.86 11.27
CA LYS A 27 10.91 -2.18 12.48
C LYS A 27 11.94 -1.09 12.16
N THR A 28 12.95 -1.40 11.34
CA THR A 28 14.00 -0.45 10.93
C THR A 28 13.42 0.74 10.17
N ASN A 29 12.35 0.54 9.40
CA ASN A 29 11.68 1.61 8.66
C ASN A 29 10.48 2.21 9.43
N GLY A 30 10.41 2.03 10.76
CA GLY A 30 9.40 2.68 11.59
C GLY A 30 7.95 2.25 11.31
N TYR A 31 7.75 1.13 10.60
CA TYR A 31 6.42 0.58 10.39
C TYR A 31 5.95 -0.19 11.62
N THR A 32 4.75 0.14 12.08
CA THR A 32 4.05 -0.70 13.05
C THR A 32 3.34 -1.83 12.31
N VAL A 33 3.43 -3.05 12.82
CA VAL A 33 2.88 -4.27 12.21
C VAL A 33 1.78 -4.85 13.10
N GLN A 34 0.70 -5.34 12.49
CA GLN A 34 -0.37 -6.08 13.16
C GLN A 34 -0.16 -7.58 12.96
N LEU A 35 -0.25 -8.37 14.03
CA LEU A 35 -0.11 -9.84 14.01
C LEU A 35 -1.28 -10.45 14.80
N PRO A 36 -1.58 -11.75 14.62
CA PRO A 36 -2.57 -12.44 15.45
C PRO A 36 -2.25 -12.30 16.94
N GLU A 37 -3.28 -12.08 17.75
CA GLU A 37 -3.23 -12.11 19.19
C GLU A 37 -2.78 -13.50 19.69
N GLY A 38 -1.91 -13.51 20.68
CA GLY A 38 -1.38 -14.75 21.27
C GLY A 38 -0.32 -15.46 20.43
N LEU A 39 0.09 -14.92 19.28
CA LEU A 39 1.29 -15.36 18.58
C LEU A 39 2.53 -14.79 19.29
N ASP A 40 3.36 -15.64 19.90
CA ASP A 40 4.62 -15.21 20.50
C ASP A 40 5.65 -14.92 19.40
N VAL A 41 6.01 -13.64 19.29
CA VAL A 41 6.95 -13.14 18.28
C VAL A 41 8.19 -12.52 18.89
N SER A 42 8.50 -12.90 20.13
CA SER A 42 9.75 -12.53 20.81
C SER A 42 10.97 -12.99 20.02
N ASP A 43 10.89 -14.19 19.43
CA ASP A 43 11.81 -14.70 18.42
C ASP A 43 11.02 -15.19 17.19
N PRO A 44 10.91 -14.38 16.12
CA PRO A 44 10.21 -14.76 14.89
C PRO A 44 10.79 -16.00 14.19
N SER A 45 12.04 -16.38 14.46
CA SER A 45 12.71 -17.49 13.78
C SER A 45 12.23 -18.87 14.23
N ILE A 46 11.61 -18.95 15.41
CA ILE A 46 11.07 -20.19 15.99
C ILE A 46 9.58 -20.36 15.75
N VAL A 47 8.89 -19.32 15.26
CA VAL A 47 7.45 -19.37 14.97
C VAL A 47 7.22 -20.29 13.77
N THR A 48 6.48 -21.38 13.98
CA THR A 48 6.16 -22.32 12.91
C THR A 48 4.91 -21.89 12.16
N ARG A 49 4.73 -22.45 10.96
CA ARG A 49 3.49 -22.28 10.21
C ARG A 49 2.27 -22.81 10.97
N GLU A 50 2.42 -23.91 11.71
CA GLU A 50 1.35 -24.49 12.51
C GLU A 50 0.90 -23.53 13.63
N ASP A 51 1.84 -22.85 14.30
CA ASP A 51 1.53 -21.83 15.30
C ASP A 51 0.69 -20.69 14.71
N ILE A 52 1.07 -20.23 13.51
CA ILE A 52 0.37 -19.19 12.77
C ILE A 52 -1.03 -19.66 12.37
N GLU A 53 -1.16 -20.87 11.83
CA GLU A 53 -2.45 -21.46 11.46
C GLU A 53 -3.39 -21.56 12.66
N ILE A 54 -2.88 -21.98 13.83
CA ILE A 54 -3.65 -22.04 15.07
C ILE A 54 -4.09 -20.63 15.50
N ALA A 55 -3.20 -19.65 15.50
CA ALA A 55 -3.52 -18.28 15.92
C ALA A 55 -4.55 -17.63 14.99
N VAL A 56 -4.33 -17.68 13.67
CA VAL A 56 -5.28 -17.17 12.67
C VAL A 56 -6.63 -17.89 12.77
N SER A 57 -6.65 -19.21 12.99
CA SER A 57 -7.90 -19.98 13.12
C SER A 57 -8.78 -19.52 14.28
N LYS A 58 -8.19 -18.99 15.37
CA LYS A 58 -8.94 -18.53 16.54
C LYS A 58 -9.63 -17.19 16.29
N GLU A 59 -9.08 -16.36 15.42
CA GLU A 59 -9.56 -15.01 15.15
C GLU A 59 -10.32 -14.86 13.84
N TYR A 60 -10.09 -15.75 12.88
CA TYR A 60 -10.68 -15.66 11.56
C TYR A 60 -12.21 -15.82 11.64
N ASP A 61 -12.89 -14.72 11.33
CA ASP A 61 -14.33 -14.70 11.10
C ASP A 61 -14.59 -13.89 9.83
N GLU A 62 -15.21 -14.55 8.86
CA GLU A 62 -15.55 -14.03 7.53
C GLU A 62 -16.40 -12.75 7.62
N GLN A 63 -17.24 -12.61 8.65
CA GLN A 63 -18.09 -11.43 8.83
C GLN A 63 -17.27 -10.14 8.98
N ASN A 64 -16.04 -10.23 9.47
CA ASN A 64 -15.15 -9.07 9.61
C ASN A 64 -14.75 -8.44 8.27
N TYR A 65 -14.84 -9.18 7.17
CA TYR A 65 -14.35 -8.76 5.85
C TYR A 65 -15.47 -8.22 4.97
N ILE A 66 -16.69 -8.71 5.16
CA ILE A 66 -17.86 -8.39 4.32
C ILE A 66 -18.12 -6.88 4.31
N GLY A 67 -18.09 -6.22 5.46
CA GLY A 67 -18.32 -4.78 5.57
C GLY A 67 -17.29 -3.97 4.79
N SER A 68 -16.00 -4.24 4.99
CA SER A 68 -14.92 -3.55 4.28
C SER A 68 -14.94 -3.81 2.78
N LYS A 69 -15.18 -5.07 2.36
CA LYS A 69 -15.34 -5.42 0.94
C LYS A 69 -16.47 -4.60 0.32
N LYS A 70 -17.66 -4.66 0.91
CA LYS A 70 -18.83 -3.94 0.40
C LYS A 70 -18.58 -2.44 0.32
N TYR A 71 -17.97 -1.85 1.35
CA TYR A 71 -17.66 -0.44 1.35
C TYR A 71 -16.77 -0.05 0.17
N ILE A 72 -15.70 -0.82 -0.08
CA ILE A 72 -14.80 -0.56 -1.21
C ILE A 72 -15.55 -0.72 -2.53
N GLU A 73 -16.35 -1.77 -2.71
CA GLU A 73 -17.16 -1.97 -3.92
C GLU A 73 -18.13 -0.81 -4.18
N ASP A 74 -18.81 -0.34 -3.14
CA ASP A 74 -19.84 0.70 -3.26
C ASP A 74 -19.24 2.10 -3.55
N HIS A 75 -18.00 2.36 -3.16
CA HIS A 75 -17.40 3.72 -3.20
C HIS A 75 -16.16 3.83 -4.09
N TRP A 76 -15.61 2.72 -4.59
CA TRP A 76 -14.39 2.77 -5.39
C TRP A 76 -14.56 3.53 -6.69
N ASP A 77 -15.71 3.40 -7.36
CA ASP A 77 -15.91 4.02 -8.67
C ASP A 77 -15.71 5.54 -8.62
N ASP A 78 -16.09 6.21 -7.54
CA ASP A 78 -15.88 7.65 -7.38
C ASP A 78 -14.38 8.00 -7.36
N ILE A 79 -13.61 7.28 -6.56
CA ILE A 79 -12.16 7.50 -6.39
C ILE A 79 -11.38 7.03 -7.61
N GLY A 80 -11.66 5.83 -8.09
CA GLY A 80 -10.99 5.19 -9.22
C GLY A 80 -11.24 5.92 -10.54
N ASN A 81 -12.44 6.46 -10.76
CA ASN A 81 -12.71 7.28 -11.95
C ASN A 81 -12.01 8.64 -11.88
N GLU A 82 -11.96 9.27 -10.71
CA GLU A 82 -11.22 10.53 -10.52
C GLU A 82 -9.72 10.32 -10.76
N LEU A 83 -9.14 9.27 -10.17
CA LEU A 83 -7.75 8.87 -10.40
C LEU A 83 -7.47 8.62 -11.89
N LEU A 84 -8.28 7.79 -12.56
CA LEU A 84 -8.14 7.49 -13.99
C LEU A 84 -8.28 8.72 -14.88
N LYS A 85 -9.15 9.65 -14.52
CA LYS A 85 -9.33 10.89 -15.28
C LYS A 85 -8.07 11.75 -15.19
N ASN A 86 -7.54 11.92 -13.98
CA ASN A 86 -6.45 12.84 -13.72
C ASN A 86 -5.08 12.27 -14.10
N ILE A 87 -4.89 10.95 -13.99
CA ILE A 87 -3.63 10.29 -14.34
C ILE A 87 -3.27 10.42 -15.82
N LYS A 88 -4.27 10.58 -16.69
CA LYS A 88 -4.08 10.86 -18.14
C LYS A 88 -3.32 12.14 -18.43
N ASN A 89 -3.25 13.06 -17.46
CA ASN A 89 -2.47 14.29 -17.57
C ASN A 89 -1.00 14.10 -17.16
N THR A 90 -0.61 12.89 -16.77
CA THR A 90 0.73 12.52 -16.32
C THR A 90 1.39 11.55 -17.33
N SER A 91 2.65 11.19 -17.08
CA SER A 91 3.35 10.16 -17.84
C SER A 91 3.09 8.72 -17.37
N LEU A 92 2.17 8.51 -16.41
CA LEU A 92 1.94 7.20 -15.80
C LEU A 92 0.88 6.37 -16.54
N ALA A 93 1.08 5.05 -16.51
CA ALA A 93 0.11 4.07 -16.92
C ALA A 93 -0.39 3.30 -15.69
N THR A 94 -1.68 2.97 -15.68
CA THR A 94 -2.31 2.11 -14.66
C THR A 94 -2.83 0.85 -15.31
N GLU A 95 -3.01 -0.19 -14.50
CA GLU A 95 -3.64 -1.42 -14.93
C GLU A 95 -5.15 -1.23 -15.05
N GLU A 96 -5.80 -2.00 -15.93
CA GLU A 96 -7.26 -2.00 -15.98
C GLU A 96 -7.85 -2.70 -14.74
N TYR A 97 -7.15 -3.72 -14.22
CA TYR A 97 -7.63 -4.63 -13.17
C TYR A 97 -6.63 -4.76 -12.02
N TYR A 98 -7.13 -4.67 -10.78
CA TYR A 98 -6.34 -4.87 -9.57
C TYR A 98 -6.96 -5.95 -8.67
N ASP A 99 -6.11 -6.86 -8.18
CA ASP A 99 -6.49 -7.83 -7.17
C ASP A 99 -6.26 -7.21 -5.78
N ILE A 100 -7.36 -6.89 -5.10
CA ILE A 100 -7.35 -6.27 -3.78
C ILE A 100 -7.54 -7.35 -2.73
N HIS A 101 -6.44 -7.74 -2.09
CA HIS A 101 -6.48 -8.65 -0.96
C HIS A 101 -6.69 -7.87 0.34
N ILE A 102 -7.79 -8.14 1.03
CA ILE A 102 -8.04 -7.53 2.34
C ILE A 102 -7.59 -8.47 3.46
N THR A 103 -6.95 -7.91 4.49
CA THR A 103 -6.36 -8.67 5.61
C THR A 103 -6.53 -7.93 6.92
N ARG A 104 -6.48 -8.64 8.05
CA ARG A 104 -6.37 -8.05 9.39
C ARG A 104 -4.92 -7.86 9.83
N TYR A 105 -3.95 -8.48 9.15
CA TYR A 105 -2.55 -8.56 9.58
C TYR A 105 -1.57 -7.81 8.66
N GLY A 106 -0.37 -7.54 9.16
CA GLY A 106 0.69 -6.80 8.49
C GLY A 106 0.63 -5.28 8.67
N VAL A 107 1.20 -4.55 7.71
CA VAL A 107 1.18 -3.07 7.66
C VAL A 107 -0.14 -2.54 7.05
N GLY A 108 -0.33 -1.22 7.02
CA GLY A 108 -1.57 -0.59 6.54
C GLY A 108 -1.93 -0.91 5.08
N GLY A 109 -0.94 -0.87 4.20
CA GLY A 109 -1.06 -1.19 2.78
C GLY A 109 0.25 -1.74 2.24
N SER A 110 0.18 -2.52 1.16
CA SER A 110 1.34 -2.91 0.37
C SER A 110 0.93 -3.35 -1.03
N TYR A 111 1.85 -3.29 -1.98
CA TYR A 111 1.62 -3.66 -3.36
C TYR A 111 2.60 -4.74 -3.83
N HIS A 112 2.19 -5.51 -4.83
CA HIS A 112 2.99 -6.53 -5.50
C HIS A 112 2.70 -6.50 -6.99
N LEU A 113 3.75 -6.43 -7.81
CA LEU A 113 3.61 -6.45 -9.26
C LEU A 113 3.00 -7.78 -9.75
N PRO A 114 2.23 -7.76 -10.85
CA PRO A 114 1.94 -6.57 -11.66
C PRO A 114 0.78 -5.71 -11.11
N ASN A 115 -0.17 -6.28 -10.38
CA ASN A 115 -1.45 -5.62 -10.11
C ASN A 115 -2.10 -5.98 -8.75
N LYS A 116 -1.35 -6.55 -7.81
CA LYS A 116 -1.87 -6.99 -6.52
C LYS A 116 -1.67 -5.90 -5.47
N ILE A 117 -2.73 -5.58 -4.73
CA ILE A 117 -2.73 -4.66 -3.60
C ILE A 117 -3.22 -5.43 -2.37
N ILE A 118 -2.58 -5.20 -1.23
CA ILE A 118 -2.96 -5.77 0.07
C ILE A 118 -3.28 -4.61 0.99
N ILE A 119 -4.48 -4.61 1.58
CA ILE A 119 -4.92 -3.58 2.53
C ILE A 119 -5.29 -4.18 3.88
N ASN A 120 -4.84 -3.54 4.96
CA ASN A 120 -5.19 -3.95 6.31
C ASN A 120 -6.46 -3.23 6.79
N ILE A 121 -7.52 -4.00 7.02
CA ILE A 121 -8.85 -3.49 7.40
C ILE A 121 -8.98 -3.15 8.89
N GLN A 122 -8.11 -3.66 9.76
CA GLN A 122 -8.14 -3.30 11.19
C GLN A 122 -7.56 -1.92 11.47
N ARG A 123 -6.70 -1.42 10.58
CA ARG A 123 -5.95 -0.18 10.80
C ARG A 123 -6.63 1.07 10.27
N MET A 124 -7.74 0.90 9.55
CA MET A 124 -8.32 1.96 8.76
C MET A 124 -9.82 2.06 8.94
N PHE A 125 -10.27 3.29 9.15
CA PHE A 125 -11.66 3.65 8.92
C PHE A 125 -11.97 3.55 7.44
N GLU A 126 -13.25 3.43 7.10
CA GLU A 126 -13.71 3.06 5.76
C GLU A 126 -13.07 3.90 4.64
N TYR A 127 -13.03 5.24 4.80
CA TYR A 127 -12.41 6.13 3.81
C TYR A 127 -10.89 5.91 3.64
N GLY A 128 -10.20 5.46 4.69
CA GLY A 128 -8.79 5.09 4.64
C GLY A 128 -8.52 3.88 3.74
N LEU A 129 -9.49 2.96 3.60
CA LEU A 129 -9.38 1.81 2.70
C LEU A 129 -9.29 2.26 1.24
N LEU A 130 -10.14 3.21 0.84
CA LEU A 130 -10.15 3.77 -0.52
C LEU A 130 -8.86 4.55 -0.78
N LYS A 131 -8.45 5.40 0.17
CA LYS A 131 -7.19 6.16 0.09
C LYS A 131 -6.00 5.23 -0.12
N THR A 132 -5.89 4.18 0.70
CA THR A 132 -4.77 3.24 0.60
C THR A 132 -4.83 2.45 -0.69
N THR A 133 -6.01 2.02 -1.14
CA THR A 133 -6.14 1.36 -2.44
C THR A 133 -5.61 2.26 -3.57
N ALA A 134 -5.93 3.56 -3.54
CA ALA A 134 -5.39 4.52 -4.49
C ALA A 134 -3.86 4.72 -4.34
N HIS A 135 -3.35 4.84 -3.11
CA HIS A 135 -1.91 4.96 -2.81
C HIS A 135 -1.12 3.78 -3.38
N GLU A 136 -1.53 2.55 -3.07
CA GLU A 136 -0.87 1.34 -3.54
C GLU A 136 -1.00 1.15 -5.07
N SER A 137 -2.08 1.66 -5.68
CA SER A 137 -2.23 1.64 -7.14
C SER A 137 -1.22 2.57 -7.85
N ILE A 138 -0.89 3.71 -7.22
CA ILE A 138 0.13 4.63 -7.73
C ILE A 138 1.51 4.01 -7.56
N HIS A 139 1.79 3.35 -6.43
CA HIS A 139 3.03 2.58 -6.26
C HIS A 139 3.26 1.61 -7.41
N LEU A 140 2.23 0.83 -7.80
CA LEU A 140 2.32 -0.09 -8.95
C LEU A 140 2.65 0.65 -10.26
N ALA A 141 2.00 1.81 -10.50
CA ALA A 141 2.23 2.61 -11.70
C ALA A 141 3.65 3.20 -11.78
N ILE A 142 4.26 3.58 -10.65
CA ILE A 142 5.58 4.20 -10.62
C ILE A 142 6.73 3.20 -10.45
N GLN A 143 6.46 1.97 -9.99
CA GLN A 143 7.49 1.00 -9.61
C GLN A 143 8.57 0.78 -10.70
N PRO A 144 8.26 0.67 -12.00
CA PRO A 144 9.30 0.54 -13.03
C PRO A 144 10.27 1.73 -13.08
N LEU A 145 9.79 2.95 -12.80
CA LEU A 145 10.61 4.16 -12.75
C LEU A 145 11.44 4.24 -11.47
N VAL A 146 10.87 3.80 -10.35
CA VAL A 146 11.58 3.69 -9.06
C VAL A 146 12.79 2.76 -9.20
N GLU A 147 12.60 1.59 -9.83
CA GLU A 147 13.67 0.63 -10.10
C GLU A 147 14.69 1.21 -11.10
N LYS A 148 14.22 1.79 -12.20
CA LYS A 148 15.07 2.40 -13.23
C LYS A 148 16.00 3.48 -12.69
N TYR A 149 15.52 4.29 -11.74
CA TYR A 149 16.27 5.42 -11.18
C TYR A 149 16.78 5.17 -9.75
N ASN A 150 16.68 3.94 -9.24
CA ASN A 150 17.11 3.58 -7.88
C ASN A 150 16.61 4.55 -6.80
N VAL A 151 15.31 4.84 -6.81
CA VAL A 151 14.71 5.83 -5.90
C VAL A 151 14.57 5.23 -4.49
N LYS A 152 15.13 5.92 -3.49
CA LYS A 152 15.09 5.48 -2.09
C LYS A 152 13.66 5.38 -1.55
N HIS A 153 13.47 4.44 -0.62
CA HIS A 153 12.15 4.08 -0.07
C HIS A 153 11.31 5.29 0.38
N TRP A 154 11.84 6.15 1.25
CA TRP A 154 11.08 7.31 1.75
C TRP A 154 10.84 8.40 0.70
N VAL A 155 11.74 8.54 -0.27
CA VAL A 155 11.54 9.45 -1.41
C VAL A 155 10.41 8.94 -2.28
N LYS A 156 10.37 7.63 -2.54
CA LYS A 156 9.28 6.97 -3.26
C LYS A 156 7.94 7.17 -2.54
N GLU A 157 7.83 6.87 -1.24
CA GLU A 157 6.58 7.06 -0.49
C GLU A 157 6.09 8.51 -0.57
N ARG A 158 6.99 9.50 -0.45
CA ARG A 158 6.61 10.91 -0.60
C ARG A 158 6.14 11.26 -2.00
N VAL A 159 6.81 10.78 -3.04
CA VAL A 159 6.36 11.02 -4.42
C VAL A 159 4.96 10.44 -4.62
N VAL A 160 4.66 9.25 -4.08
CA VAL A 160 3.31 8.68 -4.14
C VAL A 160 2.29 9.56 -3.42
N ASP A 161 2.57 10.04 -2.21
CA ASP A 161 1.68 10.95 -1.48
C ASP A 161 1.36 12.22 -2.29
N LEU A 162 2.39 12.83 -2.89
CA LEU A 162 2.24 14.04 -3.70
C LEU A 162 1.43 13.78 -4.98
N ILE A 163 1.65 12.63 -5.64
CA ILE A 163 0.83 12.23 -6.79
C ILE A 163 -0.62 12.03 -6.35
N LEU A 164 -0.86 11.32 -5.24
CA LEU A 164 -2.20 11.06 -4.74
C LEU A 164 -2.94 12.37 -4.43
N GLU A 165 -2.26 13.36 -3.83
CA GLU A 165 -2.80 14.69 -3.58
C GLU A 165 -3.21 15.43 -4.86
N GLN A 166 -2.41 15.33 -5.93
CA GLN A 166 -2.76 15.94 -7.21
C GLN A 166 -3.88 15.20 -7.95
N LEU A 167 -3.88 13.86 -7.88
CA LEU A 167 -4.81 13.03 -8.65
C LEU A 167 -6.17 12.89 -7.98
N VAL A 168 -6.22 12.87 -6.65
CA VAL A 168 -7.47 12.72 -5.89
C VAL A 168 -7.42 13.62 -4.63
N PRO A 169 -7.53 14.95 -4.77
CA PRO A 169 -7.37 15.88 -3.64
C PRO A 169 -8.31 15.61 -2.46
N LYS A 170 -9.47 14.99 -2.72
CA LYS A 170 -10.48 14.65 -1.71
C LYS A 170 -9.96 13.66 -0.65
N VAL A 171 -9.02 12.77 -1.01
CA VAL A 171 -8.51 11.74 -0.09
C VAL A 171 -7.33 12.22 0.77
N ASN A 172 -6.97 13.50 0.70
CA ASN A 172 -5.75 13.98 1.32
C ASN A 172 -5.86 14.02 2.85
N SER A 173 -4.91 13.36 3.51
CA SER A 173 -4.59 13.55 4.92
C SER A 173 -3.08 13.40 5.06
N PHE A 174 -2.43 14.42 5.64
CA PHE A 174 -0.97 14.49 5.76
C PHE A 174 -0.44 13.31 6.58
N GLN A 175 0.47 12.51 6.00
CA GLN A 175 1.29 11.58 6.76
C GLN A 175 2.47 12.33 7.39
N LYS A 176 2.79 12.04 8.67
CA LYS A 176 4.03 12.52 9.28
C LYS A 176 5.18 11.65 8.76
N MET A 177 6.07 12.23 7.98
CA MET A 177 7.24 11.51 7.49
C MET A 177 8.47 11.71 8.38
N PRO A 178 9.35 10.70 8.48
CA PRO A 178 10.48 10.73 9.41
C PRO A 178 11.74 11.47 8.90
N ILE A 179 11.72 12.06 7.70
CA ILE A 179 12.92 12.59 7.02
C ILE A 179 12.65 13.98 6.40
N GLU A 180 13.71 14.78 6.25
CA GLU A 180 13.76 15.97 5.38
C GLU A 180 13.37 15.61 3.94
N ILE A 181 12.23 16.14 3.51
CA ILE A 181 11.55 15.84 2.25
C ILE A 181 11.43 17.06 1.34
N GLU A 182 12.04 18.18 1.75
CA GLU A 182 11.98 19.47 1.10
C GLU A 182 12.45 19.37 -0.35
N ARG A 183 13.55 18.65 -0.61
CA ARG A 183 14.04 18.40 -1.97
C ARG A 183 13.00 17.66 -2.83
N THR A 184 12.31 16.66 -2.27
CA THR A 184 11.29 15.90 -2.99
C THR A 184 10.13 16.80 -3.39
N ASP A 185 9.67 17.62 -2.45
CA ASP A 185 8.56 18.56 -2.66
C ASP A 185 8.92 19.65 -3.69
N GLU A 186 10.14 20.19 -3.63
CA GLU A 186 10.65 21.17 -4.60
C GLU A 186 10.71 20.61 -6.02
N VAL A 187 11.35 19.43 -6.18
CA VAL A 187 11.46 18.76 -7.48
C VAL A 187 10.09 18.41 -8.04
N PHE A 188 9.18 17.92 -7.19
CA PHE A 188 7.82 17.60 -7.59
C PHE A 188 7.10 18.84 -8.11
N LYS A 189 7.14 19.96 -7.35
CA LYS A 189 6.52 21.22 -7.74
C LYS A 189 7.05 21.77 -9.06
N GLU A 190 8.36 21.64 -9.31
CA GLU A 190 9.00 22.13 -10.54
C GLU A 190 8.62 21.28 -11.77
N LYS A 191 8.54 19.95 -11.62
CA LYS A 191 8.54 19.01 -12.75
C LYS A 191 7.20 18.30 -12.99
N TYR A 192 6.23 18.44 -12.09
CA TYR A 192 4.89 17.90 -12.29
C TYR A 192 4.23 18.55 -13.54
N PRO A 193 3.55 17.79 -14.42
CA PRO A 193 3.09 16.40 -14.26
C PRO A 193 4.01 15.31 -14.83
N ASN A 194 5.28 15.60 -15.13
CA ASN A 194 6.20 14.62 -15.71
C ASN A 194 6.87 13.76 -14.62
N ILE A 195 6.25 12.61 -14.31
CA ILE A 195 6.69 11.72 -13.22
C ILE A 195 8.04 11.05 -13.52
N ASP A 196 8.33 10.74 -14.78
CA ASP A 196 9.65 10.23 -15.18
C ASP A 196 10.76 11.24 -14.85
N LEU A 197 10.58 12.52 -15.18
CA LEU A 197 11.54 13.57 -14.84
C LEU A 197 11.68 13.79 -13.33
N ILE A 198 10.58 13.70 -12.58
CA ILE A 198 10.60 13.78 -11.10
C ILE A 198 11.48 12.67 -10.54
N LEU A 199 11.16 11.40 -10.85
CA LEU A 199 11.87 10.25 -10.30
C LEU A 199 13.33 10.19 -10.79
N LYS A 200 13.61 10.55 -12.04
CA LYS A 200 14.97 10.70 -12.56
C LYS A 200 15.82 11.71 -11.77
N SER A 201 15.20 12.79 -11.30
CA SER A 201 15.89 13.85 -10.56
C SER A 201 16.12 13.53 -9.09
N LEU A 202 15.33 12.58 -8.57
CA LEU A 202 15.35 12.14 -7.18
C LEU A 202 16.09 10.81 -6.98
N GLY A 203 16.30 10.07 -8.07
CA GLY A 203 17.16 8.90 -8.12
C GLY A 203 18.60 9.23 -7.73
N ASP A 204 19.30 8.23 -7.21
CA ASP A 204 20.74 8.36 -7.01
C ASP A 204 21.38 8.57 -8.39
N SER A 205 21.95 9.77 -8.59
CA SER A 205 22.76 10.06 -9.76
C SER A 205 24.03 9.23 -9.61
N GLU A 206 24.21 8.20 -10.44
CA GLU A 206 25.55 7.69 -10.69
C GLU A 206 26.43 8.79 -11.30
#